data_AF-A0AAU6PZP1-F1
#
_entry.id   AF-A0AAU6PZP1-F1
#
_cell.length_a   1.000
_cell.length_b   1.000
_cell.length_c   1.000
_cell.angle_alpha   90.00
_cell.angle_beta   90.00
_cell.angle_gamma   90.00
#
_symmetry.space_group_name_H-M   'P 1'
#
loop_
_entity.id
_entity.type
_entity.pdbx_description
1 polymer ?
#
loop_
_entity_poly.entity_id
_entity_poly.type
_entity_poly.pdbx_seq_one_letter_code
_entity_poly.pdbx_strand_id
1 'polypeptide(L)'
;MSVKFKLTLHSAYYKGGFFNARRDFDHLIRSDEGEITLTAGTEDTTFTGTVDRKANGNGTARIRNLKGFKHWLQKNFNQGDILEVEIISPTLLKVTTPPKKVK
;
A
#
# COMPACT_ATOMS: atom_id res chain seq x y z
N MET A 1 -17.42 1.68 8.02
CA MET A 1 -16.56 0.54 8.41
C MET A 1 -15.41 0.48 7.40
N SER A 2 -14.16 0.47 7.86
CA SER A 2 -13.00 0.28 6.99
C SER A 2 -12.66 -1.22 6.89
N VAL A 3 -12.00 -1.61 5.80
CA VAL A 3 -11.62 -3.00 5.53
C VAL A 3 -10.10 -3.11 5.49
N LYS A 4 -9.54 -4.18 6.06
CA LYS A 4 -8.10 -4.38 6.18
C LYS A 4 -7.63 -5.65 5.48
N PHE A 5 -6.45 -5.59 4.89
CA PHE A 5 -5.76 -6.77 4.37
C PHE A 5 -4.25 -6.68 4.64
N LYS A 6 -3.59 -7.84 4.58
CA LYS A 6 -2.16 -7.99 4.85
C LYS A 6 -1.41 -8.32 3.56
N LEU A 7 -0.23 -7.73 3.41
CA LEU A 7 0.70 -7.96 2.31
C LEU A 7 2.05 -8.38 2.85
N THR A 8 2.62 -9.45 2.32
CA THR A 8 4.03 -9.78 2.53
C THR A 8 4.90 -8.91 1.63
N LEU A 9 5.87 -8.21 2.21
CA LEU A 9 6.80 -7.33 1.49
C LEU A 9 7.88 -8.14 0.77
N HIS A 10 7.49 -8.85 -0.29
CA HIS A 10 8.43 -9.51 -1.19
C HIS A 10 9.35 -8.49 -1.88
N SER A 11 10.45 -8.98 -2.47
CA SER A 11 11.50 -8.16 -3.10
C SER A 11 10.96 -7.06 -4.03
N ALA A 12 9.96 -7.37 -4.86
CA ALA A 12 9.37 -6.40 -5.79
C ALA A 12 8.71 -5.22 -5.06
N TYR A 13 7.87 -5.50 -4.05
CA TYR A 13 7.17 -4.46 -3.28
C TYR A 13 8.16 -3.65 -2.43
N TYR A 14 9.07 -4.35 -1.75
CA TYR A 14 10.04 -3.74 -0.85
C TYR A 14 11.06 -2.85 -1.57
N LYS A 15 11.63 -3.32 -2.68
CA LYS A 15 12.63 -2.56 -3.45
C LYS A 15 12.00 -1.55 -4.40
N GLY A 16 10.78 -1.82 -4.87
CA GLY A 16 10.05 -0.98 -5.81
C GLY A 16 9.24 0.13 -5.16
N GLY A 17 8.85 0.01 -3.89
CA GLY A 17 7.99 0.99 -3.23
C GLY A 17 6.59 1.06 -3.84
N PHE A 18 6.04 -0.09 -4.23
CA PHE A 18 4.69 -0.24 -4.74
C PHE A 18 4.08 -1.51 -4.14
N PHE A 19 2.76 -1.68 -4.27
CA PHE A 19 2.12 -2.95 -3.95
C PHE A 19 0.90 -3.17 -4.83
N ASN A 20 0.49 -4.44 -4.97
CA ASN A 20 -0.81 -4.76 -5.54
C ASN A 20 -1.85 -4.88 -4.43
N ALA A 21 -3.08 -4.47 -4.71
CA ALA A 21 -4.22 -4.80 -3.87
C ALA A 21 -4.41 -6.33 -3.81
N ARG A 22 -5.01 -6.81 -2.72
CA ARG A 22 -5.45 -8.20 -2.66
C ARG A 22 -6.76 -8.34 -3.43
N ARG A 23 -6.85 -9.36 -4.29
CA ARG A 23 -7.97 -9.57 -5.23
C ARG A 23 -9.35 -9.49 -4.58
N ASP A 24 -9.50 -10.08 -3.40
CA ASP A 24 -10.77 -10.11 -2.66
C ASP A 24 -11.26 -8.70 -2.25
N PHE A 25 -10.35 -7.72 -2.18
CA PHE A 25 -10.63 -6.33 -1.76
C PHE A 25 -10.45 -5.31 -2.87
N ASP A 26 -10.05 -5.75 -4.07
CA ASP A 26 -9.70 -4.89 -5.19
C ASP A 26 -10.85 -3.99 -5.67
N HIS A 27 -12.09 -4.49 -5.56
CA HIS A 27 -13.33 -3.78 -5.90
C HIS A 27 -13.63 -2.60 -4.98
N LEU A 28 -12.96 -2.50 -3.83
CA LEU A 28 -13.10 -1.40 -2.87
C LEU A 28 -12.16 -0.23 -3.16
N ILE A 29 -11.20 -0.42 -4.08
CA ILE A 29 -10.29 0.63 -4.55
C ILE A 29 -10.83 1.15 -5.89
N ARG A 30 -10.65 2.44 -6.18
CA ARG A 30 -11.15 3.10 -7.40
C ARG A 30 -11.01 2.21 -8.64
N SER A 31 -12.08 2.09 -9.43
CA SER A 31 -12.18 1.12 -10.53
C SER A 31 -11.35 1.50 -11.76
N ASP A 32 -10.86 2.73 -11.81
CA ASP A 32 -10.14 3.34 -12.93
C ASP A 32 -8.68 3.68 -12.57
N GLU A 33 -7.94 4.13 -13.58
CA GLU A 33 -6.63 4.74 -13.43
C GLU A 33 -6.74 6.08 -12.71
N GLY A 34 -5.76 6.43 -11.88
CA GLY A 34 -5.61 7.79 -11.38
C GLY A 34 -5.09 7.91 -9.97
N GLU A 35 -5.17 9.11 -9.41
CA GLU A 35 -4.58 9.45 -8.11
C GLU A 35 -5.15 8.62 -6.94
N ILE A 36 -4.29 8.31 -5.98
CA ILE A 36 -4.66 7.71 -4.70
C ILE A 36 -3.77 8.27 -3.60
N THR A 37 -4.38 8.49 -2.44
CA THR A 37 -3.69 8.92 -1.23
C THR A 37 -3.40 7.71 -0.33
N LEU A 38 -2.19 7.64 0.19
CA LEU A 38 -1.77 6.66 1.18
C LEU A 38 -1.26 7.38 2.43
N THR A 39 -1.91 7.13 3.56
CA THR A 39 -1.46 7.63 4.87
C THR A 39 -0.69 6.56 5.63
N ALA A 40 0.26 6.93 6.47
CA ALA A 40 1.15 5.98 7.11
C ALA A 40 1.55 6.35 8.55
N GLY A 41 1.57 5.33 9.42
CA GLY A 41 2.04 5.45 10.80
C GLY A 41 1.14 6.31 11.70
N THR A 42 1.74 6.85 12.77
CA THR A 42 1.11 7.75 13.75
C THR A 42 1.43 9.23 13.51
N GLU A 43 2.35 9.53 12.58
CA GLU A 43 2.89 10.88 12.34
C GLU A 43 2.26 11.56 11.10
N ASP A 44 1.02 11.22 10.73
CA ASP A 44 0.29 11.78 9.58
C ASP A 44 1.10 11.84 8.27
N THR A 45 2.03 10.90 8.08
CA THR A 45 2.82 10.84 6.84
C THR A 45 1.89 10.47 5.70
N THR A 46 1.84 11.33 4.68
CA THR A 46 0.96 11.16 3.52
C THR A 46 1.77 11.03 2.24
N PHE A 47 1.39 10.09 1.40
CA PHE A 47 1.95 9.86 0.08
C PHE A 47 0.86 9.99 -0.97
N THR A 48 1.15 10.70 -2.04
CA THR A 48 0.32 10.73 -3.25
C THR A 48 0.95 9.82 -4.29
N GLY A 49 0.13 8.95 -4.88
CA GLY A 49 0.55 8.02 -5.92
C GLY A 49 -0.59 7.78 -6.90
N THR A 50 -0.49 6.68 -7.65
CA THR A 50 -1.48 6.33 -8.67
C THR A 50 -1.90 4.88 -8.58
N VAL A 51 -3.18 4.61 -8.84
CA VAL A 51 -3.70 3.30 -9.18
C VAL A 51 -3.40 3.03 -10.65
N ASP A 52 -2.74 1.91 -10.90
CA ASP A 52 -2.44 1.36 -12.21
C ASP A 52 -3.16 0.01 -12.35
N ARG A 53 -4.25 -0.01 -13.13
CA ARG A 53 -5.08 -1.19 -13.40
C ARG A 53 -4.53 -2.03 -14.54
N LYS A 54 -3.63 -1.46 -15.36
CA LYS A 54 -2.98 -2.12 -16.50
C LYS A 54 -1.72 -2.90 -16.12
N ALA A 55 -1.16 -2.63 -14.95
CA ALA A 55 0.07 -3.25 -14.47
C ALA A 55 -0.01 -4.78 -14.25
N ASN A 56 -1.23 -5.29 -14.05
CA ASN A 56 -1.49 -6.71 -13.85
C ASN A 56 -2.50 -7.16 -14.94
N GLY A 57 -2.26 -8.30 -15.61
CA GLY A 57 -3.13 -8.78 -16.69
C GLY A 57 -4.57 -9.11 -16.26
N ASN A 58 -4.83 -9.19 -14.95
CA ASN A 58 -6.15 -9.44 -14.37
C ASN A 58 -6.86 -8.17 -13.87
N GLY A 59 -6.32 -6.97 -14.12
CA GLY A 59 -6.95 -5.70 -13.73
C GLY A 59 -6.82 -5.31 -12.25
N THR A 60 -6.16 -6.13 -11.41
CA THR A 60 -5.97 -5.81 -9.99
C THR A 60 -5.16 -4.53 -9.84
N ALA A 61 -5.62 -3.62 -8.97
CA ALA A 61 -4.97 -2.35 -8.71
C ALA A 61 -3.52 -2.54 -8.25
N ARG A 62 -2.59 -1.90 -8.96
CA ARG A 62 -1.25 -1.64 -8.45
C ARG A 62 -1.19 -0.20 -7.92
N ILE A 63 -0.86 -0.05 -6.66
CA ILE A 63 -0.60 1.25 -6.03
C ILE A 63 0.88 1.55 -6.19
N ARG A 64 1.21 2.56 -7.00
CA ARG A 64 2.59 2.88 -7.39
C ARG A 64 2.83 4.38 -7.47
N ASN A 65 4.07 4.76 -7.80
CA ASN A 65 4.50 6.15 -7.93
C ASN A 65 4.27 6.97 -6.65
N LEU A 66 4.23 6.31 -5.49
CA LEU A 66 4.09 6.92 -4.17
C LEU A 66 5.42 7.59 -3.80
N LYS A 67 5.55 8.90 -4.06
CA LYS A 67 6.80 9.64 -3.84
C LYS A 67 7.23 9.55 -2.37
N GLY A 68 8.44 9.03 -2.12
CA GLY A 68 8.99 8.87 -0.76
C GLY A 68 8.55 7.61 -0.01
N PHE A 69 7.53 6.89 -0.50
CA PHE A 69 7.01 5.69 0.17
C PHE A 69 8.03 4.56 0.24
N LYS A 70 8.84 4.36 -0.82
CA LYS A 70 9.93 3.38 -0.80
C LYS A 70 10.87 3.59 0.40
N HIS A 71 11.32 4.83 0.59
CA HIS A 71 12.23 5.16 1.68
C HIS A 71 11.57 4.94 3.04
N TRP A 72 10.31 5.38 3.19
CA TRP A 72 9.53 5.14 4.39
C TRP A 72 9.36 3.63 4.67
N LEU A 73 9.05 2.84 3.66
CA LEU A 73 8.88 1.39 3.78
C LEU A 73 10.17 0.73 4.27
N GLN A 74 11.31 1.08 3.68
CA GLN A 74 12.63 0.54 4.02
C GLN A 74 13.17 1.04 5.36
N LYS A 75 12.70 2.19 5.84
CA LYS A 75 13.01 2.72 7.18
C LYS A 75 12.24 1.97 8.27
N ASN A 76 11.04 1.48 7.98
CA ASN A 76 10.11 0.94 8.99
C ASN A 76 9.95 -0.59 8.94
N PHE A 77 10.32 -1.24 7.84
CA PHE A 77 10.12 -2.67 7.62
C PHE A 77 11.38 -3.32 7.03
N ASN A 78 11.50 -4.63 7.19
CA ASN A 78 12.44 -5.46 6.44
C ASN A 78 11.72 -6.17 5.28
N GLN A 79 12.49 -6.63 4.29
CA GLN A 79 11.95 -7.53 3.27
C GLN A 79 11.40 -8.80 3.94
N GLY A 80 10.18 -9.20 3.55
CA GLY A 80 9.47 -10.34 4.12
C GLY A 80 8.56 -10.01 5.31
N ASP A 81 8.65 -8.80 5.89
CA ASP A 81 7.69 -8.36 6.90
C ASP A 81 6.28 -8.18 6.30
N ILE A 82 5.28 -8.15 7.18
CA ILE A 82 3.88 -7.94 6.82
C ILE A 82 3.53 -6.45 6.93
N LEU A 83 3.04 -5.88 5.83
CA LEU A 83 2.38 -4.57 5.79
C LEU A 83 0.87 -4.76 5.88
N GLU A 84 0.23 -4.15 6.88
CA GLU A 84 -1.24 -4.08 6.95
C GLU A 84 -1.71 -2.82 6.22
N VAL A 85 -2.64 -3.02 5.26
CA VAL A 85 -3.29 -1.97 4.48
C VAL A 85 -4.76 -1.91 4.88
N GLU A 86 -5.21 -0.71 5.19
CA GLU A 86 -6.60 -0.39 5.48
C GLU A 86 -7.17 0.48 4.34
N ILE A 87 -8.33 0.09 3.84
CA ILE A 87 -9.08 0.83 2.82
C ILE A 87 -10.06 1.73 3.58
N ILE A 88 -9.82 3.05 3.52
CA ILE A 88 -10.66 4.07 4.16
C ILE A 88 -11.76 4.52 3.19
N SER A 89 -11.39 4.72 1.92
CA SER A 89 -12.30 5.00 0.80
C SER A 89 -11.67 4.51 -0.51
N PRO A 90 -12.39 4.54 -1.65
CA PRO A 90 -11.84 4.11 -2.93
C PRO A 90 -10.54 4.82 -3.37
N THR A 91 -10.28 6.02 -2.82
CA THR A 91 -9.12 6.85 -3.15
C THR A 91 -8.20 7.13 -1.95
N LEU A 92 -8.48 6.54 -0.79
CA LEU A 92 -7.70 6.73 0.44
C LEU A 92 -7.39 5.40 1.11
N LEU A 93 -6.10 5.12 1.22
CA LEU A 93 -5.55 3.98 1.95
C LEU A 93 -4.79 4.45 3.19
N LYS A 94 -4.66 3.55 4.15
CA LYS A 94 -3.81 3.72 5.32
C LYS A 94 -2.94 2.48 5.50
N VAL A 95 -1.68 2.69 5.87
CA VAL A 95 -0.78 1.61 6.28
C VAL A 95 -0.29 1.84 7.70
N THR A 96 -0.26 0.77 8.48
CA THR A 96 0.25 0.83 9.85
C THR A 96 1.68 0.34 9.90
N THR A 97 2.52 0.99 10.69
CA THR A 97 3.84 0.44 11.05
C THR A 97 3.69 -0.87 11.80
N PRO A 98 4.67 -1.80 11.72
CA PRO A 98 4.61 -2.99 12.53
C PRO A 98 4.74 -2.55 14.01
N PRO A 99 4.12 -3.27 14.96
CA PRO A 99 4.40 -3.03 16.36
C PRO A 99 5.90 -3.14 16.56
N LYS A 100 6.52 -2.13 17.22
CA LYS A 100 7.96 -2.15 17.52
C LYS A 100 8.28 -3.50 18.13
N LYS A 101 9.17 -4.27 17.50
CA LYS A 101 9.73 -5.45 18.14
C LYS A 101 10.45 -4.95 19.39
N VAL A 102 9.85 -5.22 20.56
CA VAL A 102 10.55 -5.06 21.84
C VAL A 102 11.76 -5.97 21.73
N LYS A 103 12.95 -5.39 21.72
CA LYS A 103 14.19 -6.15 21.84
C LYS A 103 14.30 -6.68 23.26
#